data_AF-A0A1X1BC19-F1
#
_entry.id   AF-A0A1X1BC19-F1
#
_cell.length_a   1.000
_cell.length_b   1.000
_cell.length_c   1.000
_cell.angle_alpha   90.00
_cell.angle_beta   90.00
_cell.angle_gamma   90.00
#
_symmetry.space_group_name_H-M   'P 1'
#
loop_
_entity.id
_entity.type
_entity.pdbx_description
1 polymer ?
#
loop_
_entity_poly.entity_id
_entity_poly.type
_entity_poly.pdbx_seq_one_letter_code
_entity_poly.pdbx_strand_id
1 'polypeptide(L)' 'MTEPSSTATRIAAFAEEHSDYTAIAFDNDGKIIDWKTSGDWVNGSHEGERIHVVDGDITAEAVQHVLDS' A
#
# COMPACT_ATOMS: atom_id res chain seq x y z
N MET A 1 -5.92 6.02 -19.21
CA MET A 1 -5.46 5.88 -17.82
C MET A 1 -4.61 7.10 -17.53
N THR A 2 -4.96 7.83 -16.47
CA THR A 2 -4.14 8.92 -15.93
C THR A 2 -2.86 8.34 -15.34
N GLU A 3 -1.75 9.07 -15.44
CA GLU A 3 -0.49 8.66 -14.82
C GLU A 3 -0.66 8.59 -13.29
N PRO A 4 -0.07 7.58 -12.61
CA PRO A 4 -0.13 7.49 -11.15
C PRO A 4 0.43 8.74 -10.47
N SER A 5 -0.18 9.16 -9.37
CA SER A 5 0.33 10.26 -8.56
C SER A 5 1.70 9.94 -7.97
N SER A 6 2.46 10.98 -7.57
CA SER A 6 3.72 10.80 -6.86
C SER A 6 3.57 9.99 -5.57
N THR A 7 2.41 10.08 -4.92
CA THR A 7 2.08 9.28 -3.73
C THR A 7 1.99 7.80 -4.09
N ALA A 8 1.22 7.47 -5.14
CA ALA A 8 1.05 6.10 -5.58
C ALA A 8 2.38 5.46 -6.02
N THR A 9 3.18 6.20 -6.80
CA THR A 9 4.52 5.78 -7.22
C THR A 9 5.45 5.54 -6.04
N ARG A 10 5.42 6.40 -5.00
CA ARG A 10 6.27 6.23 -3.81
C ARG A 10 5.89 4.99 -3.00
N ILE A 11 4.60 4.73 -2.83
CA ILE A 11 4.11 3.56 -2.08
C ILE A 11 4.48 2.27 -2.82
N ALA A 12 4.28 2.23 -4.14
CA ALA A 12 4.68 1.09 -4.96
C ALA A 12 6.19 0.86 -4.92
N ALA A 13 7.01 1.90 -5.10
CA ALA A 13 8.46 1.80 -5.02
C ALA A 13 8.93 1.26 -3.65
N PHE A 14 8.31 1.71 -2.55
CA PHE A 14 8.60 1.17 -1.23
C PHE A 14 8.25 -0.32 -1.11
N ALA A 15 7.12 -0.77 -1.67
CA ALA A 15 6.78 -2.19 -1.72
C ALA A 15 7.78 -2.98 -2.58
N GLU A 16 8.25 -2.42 -3.71
CA GLU A 16 9.27 -3.04 -4.56
C GLU A 16 10.63 -3.21 -3.87
N GLU A 17 11.02 -2.27 -3.00
CA GLU A 17 12.21 -2.40 -2.15
C GLU A 17 12.10 -3.55 -1.13
N HIS A 18 10.87 -4.01 -0.86
CA HIS A 18 10.54 -5.04 0.11
C HIS A 18 9.77 -6.20 -0.54
N SER A 19 10.48 -7.02 -1.31
CA SER A 19 9.91 -8.12 -2.10
C SER A 19 9.14 -9.19 -1.30
N ASP A 20 9.27 -9.22 0.02
CA ASP A 20 8.53 -10.10 0.93
C ASP A 20 7.14 -9.56 1.30
N TYR A 21 6.84 -8.32 0.94
CA TYR A 21 5.54 -7.71 1.22
C TYR A 21 4.50 -8.22 0.24
N THR A 22 3.40 -8.73 0.80
CA THR A 22 2.25 -9.25 0.04
C THR A 22 1.08 -8.28 0.06
N ALA A 23 1.09 -7.31 0.99
CA ALA A 23 0.13 -6.22 1.02
C ALA A 23 0.72 -5.00 1.70
N ILE A 24 0.17 -3.82 1.38
CA ILE A 24 0.51 -2.57 2.04
C ILE A 24 -0.76 -1.82 2.44
N ALA A 25 -0.74 -1.22 3.62
CA ALA A 25 -1.81 -0.38 4.15
C ALA A 25 -1.33 1.05 4.35
N PHE A 26 -2.17 2.02 4.00
CA PHE A 26 -1.84 3.45 4.09
C PHE A 26 -3.07 4.31 4.39
N ASP A 27 -2.87 5.56 4.81
CA ASP A 27 -3.95 6.55 5.01
C ASP A 27 -4.27 7.33 3.73
N ASN A 28 -5.25 8.24 3.80
CA ASN A 28 -5.65 9.11 2.69
C ASN A 28 -4.53 10.06 2.20
N ASP A 29 -3.55 10.36 3.06
CA ASP A 29 -2.39 11.17 2.70
C ASP A 29 -1.27 10.33 2.08
N GLY A 30 -1.45 9.00 2.01
CA GLY A 30 -0.48 8.04 1.49
C GLY A 30 0.66 7.71 2.45
N LYS A 31 0.49 7.99 3.74
CA LYS A 31 1.42 7.51 4.76
C LYS A 31 1.21 6.01 4.94
N ILE A 32 2.28 5.24 4.81
CA ILE A 32 2.26 3.80 5.05
C ILE A 32 2.04 3.55 6.54
N ILE A 33 1.02 2.76 6.84
CA ILE A 33 0.56 2.42 8.19
C ILE A 33 1.04 1.02 8.56
N ASP A 34 0.90 0.05 7.65
CA ASP A 34 1.22 -1.35 7.91
C ASP A 34 1.52 -2.10 6.60
N TRP A 35 2.05 -3.32 6.71
CA TRP A 35 2.31 -4.21 5.59
C TRP A 35 2.14 -5.67 6.01
N LYS A 36 1.72 -6.52 5.08
CA LYS A 36 1.69 -7.97 5.28
C LYS A 36 2.95 -8.59 4.71
N THR A 37 3.47 -9.58 5.42
CA THR A 37 4.44 -10.53 4.86
C THR A 37 3.73 -11.88 4.61
N SER A 38 4.39 -13.02 4.81
CA SER A 38 3.91 -14.38 4.48
C SER A 38 2.64 -14.87 5.21
N GLY A 39 1.83 -14.00 5.79
CA GLY A 39 0.52 -14.35 6.36
C GLY A 39 -0.07 -13.28 7.28
N ASP A 40 0.78 -12.55 7.99
CA ASP A 40 0.34 -11.60 9.02
C ASP A 40 0.83 -10.17 8.75
N TRP A 41 0.06 -9.22 9.27
CA TRP A 41 0.46 -7.82 9.38
C TRP A 41 1.56 -7.66 10.43
N VAL A 42 2.62 -6.95 10.07
CA VAL A 42 3.87 -6.95 10.87
C VAL A 42 4.14 -5.64 11.60
N ASN A 43 3.51 -4.52 11.24
CA ASN A 43 3.72 -3.25 11.93
C ASN A 43 2.74 -3.01 13.10
N GLY A 44 1.87 -3.99 13.41
CA GLY A 44 1.02 -3.98 14.60
C GLY A 44 -0.10 -2.93 14.60
N SER A 45 -0.39 -2.29 13.47
CA SER A 45 -1.56 -1.43 13.35
C SER A 45 -2.80 -2.30 13.51
N HIS A 46 -3.73 -1.90 14.37
CA HIS A 46 -4.97 -2.66 14.51
C HIS A 46 -5.85 -2.33 13.28
N GLU A 47 -6.68 -3.28 12.82
CA GLU A 47 -7.52 -3.13 11.61
C GLU A 47 -8.34 -1.84 11.54
N GLY A 48 -8.57 -1.17 12.67
CA GLY A 48 -9.29 0.10 12.75
C GLY A 48 -8.56 1.35 12.24
N GLU A 49 -7.24 1.35 12.05
CA GLU A 49 -6.49 2.51 11.49
C GLU A 49 -6.19 2.37 9.98
N ARG A 50 -6.38 1.17 9.40
CA ARG A 50 -6.10 0.94 7.98
C ARG A 50 -7.24 1.51 7.13
N ILE A 51 -6.95 2.56 6.36
CA ILE A 51 -7.95 3.21 5.50
C ILE A 51 -7.93 2.56 4.11
N HIS A 52 -6.74 2.41 3.55
CA HIS A 52 -6.50 1.84 2.23
C HIS A 52 -5.62 0.60 2.35
N VAL A 53 -5.93 -0.43 1.57
CA VAL A 53 -5.13 -1.66 1.49
C VAL A 53 -4.99 -2.08 0.02
N VAL A 54 -3.76 -2.33 -0.40
CA VAL A 54 -3.44 -3.01 -1.65
C VAL A 54 -2.84 -4.37 -1.30
N ASP A 55 -3.46 -5.44 -1.76
CA ASP A 55 -3.07 -6.83 -1.48
C ASP A 55 -2.78 -7.54 -2.82
N GLY A 56 -1.65 -8.24 -2.90
CA GLY A 56 -1.14 -8.86 -4.12
C GLY A 56 -0.10 -7.99 -4.83
N ASP A 57 -0.36 -7.64 -6.09
CA ASP A 57 0.58 -6.92 -6.96
C ASP A 57 0.52 -5.41 -6.66
N ILE A 58 1.47 -4.91 -5.87
CA ILE A 58 1.48 -3.53 -5.36
C ILE A 58 2.14 -2.59 -6.38
N THR A 59 1.45 -2.34 -7.49
CA THR A 59 1.87 -1.37 -8.51
C THR A 59 1.38 0.04 -8.22
N ALA A 60 2.00 1.04 -8.84
CA ALA A 60 1.58 2.43 -8.71
C ALA A 60 0.13 2.62 -9.21
N GLU A 61 -0.28 1.90 -10.24
CA GLU A 61 -1.66 1.90 -10.74
C GLU A 61 -2.64 1.28 -9.74
N ALA A 62 -2.28 0.17 -9.10
CA ALA A 62 -3.12 -0.45 -8.07
C ALA A 62 -3.30 0.48 -6.85
N VAL A 63 -2.22 1.13 -6.40
CA VAL A 63 -2.28 2.13 -5.33
C VAL A 63 -3.14 3.33 -5.74
N GLN A 64 -2.96 3.84 -6.97
CA GLN A 64 -3.75 4.97 -7.46
C GLN A 64 -5.24 4.63 -7.54
N HIS A 65 -5.59 3.43 -8.00
CA HIS A 65 -6.98 2.98 -8.05
C HIS A 65 -7.63 2.98 -6.67
N VAL A 66 -6.90 2.57 -5.62
CA VAL A 66 -7.41 2.59 -4.25
C VAL A 66 -7.54 4.03 -3.73
N LEU A 67 -6.60 4.93 -4.03
CA LEU A 67 -6.69 6.35 -3.65
C LEU A 67 -7.86 7.09 -4.34
N ASP A 68 -8.24 6.67 -5.54
CA ASP A 68 -9.33 7.26 -6.32
C ASP A 68 -10.73 6.71 -5.93
N SER A 69 -10.79 5.64 -5.12
CA SER A 69 -12.02 4.96 -4.69
C SER A 69 -12.66 5.63 -3.48
#